data_AF-A0A402SW52-F1
#
_entry.id   AF-A0A402SW52-F1
#
_cell.length_a   1.000
_cell.length_b   1.000
_cell.length_c   1.000
_cell.angle_alpha   90.00
_cell.angle_beta   90.00
_cell.angle_gamma   90.00
#
_symmetry.space_group_name_H-M   'P 1'
#
loop_
_entity.id
_entity.type
_entity.pdbx_description
1 polymer ?
#
loop_
_entity_poly.entity_id
_entity_poly.type
_entity_poly.pdbx_seq_one_letter_code
_entity_poly.pdbx_strand_id
1 'polypeptide(L)'
;MKSFFLLYRPVFEIVCRILGNGWRVNLLDDCQYRIKLTSPRFKNYSIHIRMDKGRLAIIGSVDRRNWRSPCHTCTVSPQRNPVEIAADIERKILINALQDVETSREYEKKLQKEREQKQILKSMLSQLVKLENWHGTLTGFKAVNGLNGHVTERGDGYEVLIRGLDIDQLVKLSGLIKQL
;
A
#
# COMPACT_ATOMS: atom_id res chain seq x y z
N MET A 1 21.76 26.77 -14.59
CA MET A 1 21.82 25.34 -14.96
C MET A 1 20.37 24.84 -15.07
N LYS A 2 19.94 24.24 -16.19
CA LYS A 2 18.54 23.74 -16.31
C LYS A 2 18.39 22.50 -15.42
N SER A 3 17.27 22.37 -14.70
CA SER A 3 17.00 21.19 -13.86
C SER A 3 16.83 19.93 -14.72
N PHE A 4 17.08 18.75 -14.14
CA PHE A 4 16.90 17.46 -14.82
C PHE A 4 15.50 17.36 -15.46
N PHE A 5 14.47 17.73 -14.69
CA PHE A 5 13.10 17.76 -15.17
C PHE A 5 12.92 18.65 -16.41
N LEU A 6 13.42 19.89 -16.40
CA LEU A 6 13.30 20.79 -17.55
C LEU A 6 14.08 20.30 -18.77
N LEU A 7 15.21 19.61 -18.57
CA LEU A 7 16.04 19.09 -19.65
C LEU A 7 15.38 17.89 -20.35
N TYR A 8 14.87 16.92 -19.58
CA TYR A 8 14.38 15.66 -20.12
C TYR A 8 12.87 15.57 -20.30
N ARG A 9 12.08 16.50 -19.72
CA ARG A 9 10.62 16.51 -19.89
C ARG A 9 10.19 16.45 -21.37
N PRO A 10 10.73 17.27 -22.30
CA PRO A 10 10.32 17.20 -23.71
C PRO A 10 10.59 15.83 -24.35
N VAL A 11 11.69 15.18 -23.99
CA VAL A 11 12.03 13.83 -24.45
C VAL A 11 10.97 12.84 -23.97
N PHE A 12 10.62 12.88 -22.69
CA PHE A 12 9.64 11.95 -22.12
C PHE A 12 8.19 12.26 -22.49
N GLU A 13 7.85 13.50 -22.87
CA GLU A 13 6.57 13.81 -23.50
C GLU A 13 6.42 13.11 -24.86
N ILE A 14 7.49 13.05 -25.67
CA ILE A 14 7.51 12.30 -26.93
C ILE A 14 7.40 10.80 -26.66
N VAL A 15 8.18 10.27 -25.71
CA VAL A 15 8.11 8.86 -25.30
C VAL A 15 6.68 8.49 -24.89
N CYS A 16 6.02 9.31 -24.07
CA CYS A 16 4.62 9.10 -23.67
C CYS A 16 3.66 9.04 -24.87
N ARG A 17 3.84 9.91 -25.87
CA ARG A 17 3.01 9.88 -27.09
C ARG A 17 3.22 8.58 -27.87
N ILE A 18 4.45 8.08 -27.96
CA ILE A 18 4.78 6.84 -28.66
C ILE A 18 4.22 5.62 -27.92
N LEU A 19 4.36 5.57 -26.59
CA LEU A 19 3.79 4.50 -25.74
C LEU A 19 2.25 4.43 -25.82
N GLY A 20 1.60 5.53 -26.22
CA GLY A 20 0.15 5.63 -26.30
C GLY A 20 -0.53 5.40 -24.95
N ASN A 21 -1.73 4.82 -24.97
CA ASN A 21 -2.44 4.35 -23.77
C ASN A 21 -2.62 5.41 -22.66
N GLY A 22 -2.65 6.70 -23.03
CA GLY A 22 -2.80 7.81 -22.09
C GLY A 22 -1.60 8.02 -21.16
N TRP A 23 -0.42 7.50 -21.49
CA TRP A 23 0.81 7.84 -20.78
C TRP A 23 1.07 9.35 -20.85
N ARG A 24 1.47 9.92 -19.72
CA ARG A 24 1.80 11.35 -19.59
C ARG A 24 2.85 11.57 -18.51
N VAL A 25 3.65 12.62 -18.70
CA VAL A 25 4.49 13.17 -17.63
C VAL A 25 3.58 13.74 -16.55
N ASN A 26 3.79 13.32 -15.32
CA ASN A 26 3.06 13.82 -14.17
C ASN A 26 3.61 15.19 -13.76
N LEU A 27 2.80 16.24 -13.94
CA LEU A 27 3.14 17.61 -13.59
C LEU A 27 2.84 17.96 -12.13
N LEU A 28 2.16 17.08 -11.40
CA LEU A 28 1.89 17.24 -9.96
C LEU A 28 3.05 16.72 -9.09
N ASP A 29 4.02 16.02 -9.68
CA ASP A 29 5.24 15.59 -8.99
C ASP A 29 6.21 16.77 -8.90
N ASP A 30 6.52 17.20 -7.68
CA ASP A 30 7.36 18.36 -7.38
C ASP A 30 8.87 18.04 -7.38
N CYS A 31 9.23 16.77 -7.58
CA CYS A 31 10.61 16.31 -7.52
C CYS A 31 11.40 16.67 -8.80
N GLN A 32 12.25 17.70 -8.70
CA GLN A 32 13.04 18.21 -9.83
C GLN A 32 14.13 17.25 -10.36
N TYR A 33 14.47 16.21 -9.60
CA TYR A 33 15.54 15.25 -9.91
C TYR A 33 15.03 13.98 -10.60
N ARG A 34 13.71 13.86 -10.82
CA ARG A 34 13.11 12.74 -11.52
C ARG A 34 12.03 13.19 -12.49
N ILE A 35 11.68 12.32 -13.41
CA ILE A 35 10.47 12.42 -14.22
C ILE A 35 9.58 11.25 -13.83
N LYS A 36 8.33 11.54 -13.51
CA LYS A 36 7.32 10.51 -13.23
C LYS A 36 6.34 10.44 -14.39
N LEU A 37 6.15 9.24 -14.95
CA LEU A 37 5.13 8.96 -15.95
C LEU A 37 3.97 8.23 -15.31
N THR A 38 2.75 8.56 -15.73
CA THR A 38 1.52 7.92 -15.26
C THR A 38 0.59 7.68 -16.44
N SER A 39 -0.29 6.68 -16.33
CA SER A 39 -1.34 6.42 -17.31
C SER A 39 -2.64 6.06 -16.60
N PRO A 40 -3.81 6.55 -17.07
CA PRO A 40 -5.11 6.11 -16.57
C PRO A 40 -5.37 4.60 -16.77
N ARG A 41 -4.78 4.00 -17.81
CA ARG A 41 -4.92 2.57 -18.11
C ARG A 41 -4.21 1.71 -17.06
N PHE A 42 -3.10 2.21 -16.51
CA PHE A 42 -2.29 1.51 -15.51
C PHE A 42 -2.46 2.20 -14.15
N LYS A 43 -3.66 2.08 -13.57
CA LYS A 43 -4.02 2.79 -12.33
C LYS A 43 -3.05 2.44 -11.20
N ASN A 44 -2.49 3.47 -10.57
CA ASN A 44 -1.45 3.37 -9.52
C ASN A 44 -0.15 2.72 -9.97
N TYR A 45 0.10 2.52 -11.26
CA TYR A 45 1.43 2.19 -11.75
C TYR A 45 2.11 3.46 -12.22
N SER A 46 3.40 3.60 -11.92
CA SER A 46 4.18 4.72 -12.42
C SER A 46 5.56 4.30 -12.90
N ILE A 47 6.11 5.11 -13.80
CA ILE A 47 7.49 4.97 -14.26
C ILE A 47 8.27 6.17 -13.77
N HIS A 48 9.32 5.92 -13.02
CA HIS A 48 10.26 6.91 -12.53
C HIS A 48 11.54 6.88 -13.35
N ILE A 49 11.95 8.05 -13.81
CA ILE A 49 13.21 8.23 -14.53
C ILE A 49 14.09 9.21 -13.75
N ARG A 50 15.36 8.86 -13.55
CA ARG A 50 16.37 9.74 -12.97
C ARG A 50 17.71 9.55 -13.63
N MET A 51 18.60 10.53 -13.49
CA MET A 51 20.01 10.35 -13.83
C MET A 51 20.68 9.51 -12.75
N ASP A 52 21.38 8.45 -13.14
CA ASP A 52 22.20 7.61 -12.27
C ASP A 52 23.51 7.24 -12.99
N LYS A 53 24.66 7.61 -12.41
CA LYS A 53 26.00 7.34 -12.96
C LYS A 53 26.14 7.65 -14.46
N GLY A 54 25.59 8.78 -14.91
CA GLY A 54 25.65 9.23 -16.30
C GLY A 54 24.68 8.54 -17.27
N ARG A 55 23.77 7.70 -16.77
CA ARG A 55 22.72 7.02 -17.55
C ARG A 55 21.34 7.38 -17.01
N LEU A 56 20.32 7.27 -17.85
CA LEU A 56 18.93 7.38 -17.41
C LEU A 56 18.51 6.03 -16.83
N ALA A 57 18.29 5.98 -15.52
CA ALA A 57 17.69 4.84 -14.84
C ALA A 57 16.17 4.98 -14.89
N ILE A 58 15.51 3.98 -15.48
CA ILE A 58 14.06 3.90 -15.65
C ILE A 58 13.55 2.76 -14.77
N ILE A 59 12.58 3.06 -13.91
CA ILE A 59 12.04 2.13 -12.91
C ILE A 59 10.52 2.19 -13.00
N GLY A 60 9.86 1.07 -13.27
CA GLY A 60 8.40 0.95 -13.21
C GLY A 60 7.96 0.07 -12.06
N SER A 61 6.91 0.51 -11.36
CA SER A 61 6.33 -0.22 -10.24
C SER A 61 4.93 0.28 -9.91
N VAL A 62 4.18 -0.50 -9.13
CA VAL A 62 2.92 -0.04 -8.53
C VAL A 62 3.19 0.85 -7.31
N ASP A 63 2.67 2.07 -7.35
CA ASP A 63 2.73 3.11 -6.31
C ASP A 63 1.80 2.75 -5.14
N ARG A 64 2.18 1.81 -4.28
CA ARG A 64 1.42 1.48 -3.06
C ARG A 64 2.32 1.31 -1.84
N ARG A 65 1.91 1.90 -0.71
CA ARG A 65 2.65 1.83 0.56
C ARG A 65 2.55 0.47 1.25
N ASN A 66 1.44 -0.23 1.07
CA ASN A 66 1.14 -1.47 1.81
C ASN A 66 1.52 -2.74 1.03
N TRP A 67 2.01 -2.60 -0.20
CA TRP A 67 2.44 -3.73 -1.03
C TRP A 67 3.80 -3.44 -1.62
N ARG A 68 4.77 -4.34 -1.41
CA ARG A 68 6.07 -4.27 -2.08
C ARG A 68 5.93 -4.86 -3.48
N SER A 69 5.60 -3.99 -4.43
CA SER A 69 5.49 -4.35 -5.84
C SER A 69 6.87 -4.76 -6.40
N PRO A 70 6.93 -5.77 -7.28
CA PRO A 70 8.11 -6.01 -8.10
C PRO A 70 8.49 -4.75 -8.87
N CYS A 71 9.77 -4.38 -8.84
CA CYS A 71 10.30 -3.24 -9.59
C CYS A 71 10.93 -3.73 -10.89
N HIS A 72 10.46 -3.18 -12.00
CA HIS A 72 11.05 -3.44 -13.31
C HIS A 72 12.00 -2.30 -13.65
N THR A 73 13.22 -2.62 -14.07
CA THR A 73 14.26 -1.59 -14.25
C THR A 73 15.00 -1.76 -15.58
N CYS A 74 15.39 -0.63 -16.17
CA CYS A 74 16.33 -0.62 -17.27
C CYS A 74 17.15 0.68 -17.25
N THR A 75 18.32 0.68 -17.92
CA THR A 75 19.14 1.88 -18.05
C THR A 75 19.42 2.18 -19.52
N VAL A 76 19.28 3.45 -19.90
CA VAL A 76 19.49 3.91 -21.27
C VAL A 76 20.49 5.06 -21.30
N SER A 77 21.16 5.22 -22.45
CA SER A 77 22.01 6.39 -22.69
C SER A 77 21.15 7.65 -22.71
N PRO A 78 21.61 8.78 -22.14
CA PRO A 78 20.87 10.05 -22.21
C PRO A 78 20.67 10.59 -23.62
N GLN A 79 21.49 10.14 -24.59
CA GLN A 79 21.39 10.53 -26.01
C GLN A 79 20.52 9.55 -26.83
N ARG A 80 19.95 8.52 -26.20
CA ARG A 80 19.15 7.51 -26.92
C ARG A 80 17.89 8.13 -27.49
N ASN A 81 17.49 7.69 -28.68
CA ASN A 81 16.30 8.19 -29.37
C ASN A 81 15.03 7.89 -28.54
N PRO A 82 14.10 8.85 -28.38
CA PRO A 82 12.78 8.62 -27.78
C PRO A 82 12.05 7.35 -28.25
N VAL A 83 12.13 7.00 -29.54
CA VAL A 83 11.50 5.80 -30.09
C VAL A 83 12.08 4.52 -29.48
N GLU A 84 13.41 4.45 -29.36
CA GLU A 84 14.08 3.31 -28.75
C GLU A 84 13.83 3.24 -27.24
N ILE A 85 13.75 4.40 -26.56
CA ILE A 85 13.39 4.46 -25.14
C ILE A 85 11.98 3.92 -24.92
N ALA A 86 11.02 4.30 -25.76
CA ALA A 86 9.65 3.78 -25.69
C ALA A 86 9.61 2.26 -25.88
N ALA A 87 10.30 1.73 -26.89
CA ALA A 87 10.38 0.29 -27.13
C ALA A 87 11.05 -0.46 -25.96
N ASP A 88 12.10 0.11 -25.36
CA ASP A 88 12.74 -0.46 -24.17
C ASP A 88 11.80 -0.43 -22.94
N ILE A 89 11.01 0.64 -22.75
CA ILE A 89 9.98 0.71 -21.70
C ILE A 89 8.91 -0.34 -21.91
N GLU A 90 8.36 -0.46 -23.11
CA GLU A 90 7.31 -1.42 -23.43
C GLU A 90 7.76 -2.86 -23.15
N ARG A 91 8.95 -3.23 -23.64
CA ARG A 91 9.47 -4.59 -23.53
C ARG A 91 9.98 -4.94 -22.14
N LYS A 92 10.57 -4.00 -21.40
CA LYS A 92 11.29 -4.29 -20.14
C LYS A 92 10.57 -3.82 -18.88
N ILE A 93 9.75 -2.78 -18.99
CA ILE A 93 9.07 -2.16 -17.84
C ILE A 93 7.60 -2.56 -17.82
N LEU A 94 6.93 -2.50 -18.98
CA LEU A 94 5.48 -2.68 -19.06
C LEU A 94 5.02 -4.13 -19.28
N ILE A 95 5.95 -5.07 -19.49
CA ILE A 95 5.66 -6.47 -19.79
C ILE A 95 4.64 -7.10 -18.82
N ASN A 96 4.80 -6.85 -17.52
CA ASN A 96 3.94 -7.40 -16.47
C ASN A 96 3.11 -6.31 -15.76
N ALA A 97 3.12 -5.06 -16.24
CA ALA A 97 2.55 -3.94 -15.51
C ALA A 97 1.04 -4.10 -15.24
N LEU A 98 0.27 -4.67 -16.17
CA LEU A 98 -1.16 -4.94 -15.94
C LEU A 98 -1.39 -6.02 -14.89
N GLN A 99 -0.58 -7.07 -14.91
CA GLN A 99 -0.65 -8.15 -13.92
C GLN A 99 -0.29 -7.60 -12.53
N ASP A 100 0.78 -6.82 -12.43
CA ASP A 100 1.19 -6.17 -11.18
C ASP A 100 0.08 -5.27 -10.62
N VAL A 101 -0.61 -4.51 -11.47
CA VAL A 101 -1.76 -3.67 -11.07
C VAL A 101 -2.92 -4.51 -10.54
N GLU A 102 -3.26 -5.62 -11.19
CA GLU A 102 -4.37 -6.47 -10.73
C GLU A 102 -4.01 -7.19 -9.42
N THR A 103 -2.80 -7.74 -9.29
CA THR A 103 -2.34 -8.34 -8.04
C THR A 103 -2.35 -7.32 -6.89
N SER A 104 -1.93 -6.08 -7.14
CA SER A 104 -2.05 -5.00 -6.15
C SER A 104 -3.49 -4.76 -5.71
N ARG A 105 -4.43 -4.84 -6.65
CA ARG A 105 -5.85 -4.57 -6.41
C ARG A 105 -6.49 -5.70 -5.60
N GLU A 106 -6.15 -6.95 -5.91
CA GLU A 106 -6.58 -8.11 -5.12
C GLU A 106 -6.07 -8.05 -3.69
N TYR A 107 -4.78 -7.71 -3.52
CA TYR A 107 -4.19 -7.49 -2.20
C TYR A 107 -4.91 -6.39 -1.41
N GLU A 108 -5.24 -5.27 -2.06
CA GLU A 108 -5.99 -4.18 -1.43
C GLU A 108 -7.40 -4.61 -1.03
N LYS A 109 -8.11 -5.35 -1.89
CA LYS A 109 -9.43 -5.90 -1.55
C LYS A 109 -9.35 -6.81 -0.33
N LYS A 110 -8.32 -7.65 -0.23
CA LYS A 110 -8.11 -8.52 0.93
C LYS A 110 -7.88 -7.69 2.21
N LEU A 111 -6.97 -6.72 2.15
CA LEU A 111 -6.67 -5.85 3.28
C LEU A 111 -7.90 -5.03 3.71
N GLN A 112 -8.72 -4.60 2.77
CA GLN A 112 -9.96 -3.87 3.04
C GLN A 112 -10.98 -4.77 3.75
N LYS A 113 -11.16 -6.02 3.28
CA LYS A 113 -12.03 -7.00 3.95
C LYS A 113 -11.58 -7.29 5.38
N GLU A 114 -10.27 -7.46 5.60
CA GLU A 114 -9.71 -7.65 6.96
C GLU A 114 -9.99 -6.44 7.87
N ARG A 115 -9.88 -5.21 7.34
CA ARG A 115 -10.22 -3.99 8.08
C ARG A 115 -11.71 -3.90 8.41
N GLU A 116 -12.57 -4.25 7.46
CA GLU A 116 -14.03 -4.28 7.64
C GLU A 116 -14.43 -5.28 8.72
N GLN A 117 -13.87 -6.49 8.69
CA GLN A 117 -14.09 -7.51 9.73
C GLN A 117 -13.67 -7.01 11.11
N LYS A 118 -12.50 -6.39 11.23
CA LYS A 118 -12.02 -5.78 12.48
C LYS A 118 -12.95 -4.67 12.96
N GLN A 119 -13.48 -3.87 12.03
CA GLN A 119 -14.41 -2.80 12.37
C GLN A 119 -15.76 -3.34 12.84
N ILE A 120 -16.29 -4.39 12.19
CA ILE A 120 -17.51 -5.07 12.63
C ILE A 120 -17.34 -5.64 14.05
N LEU A 121 -16.22 -6.31 14.32
CA LEU A 121 -15.91 -6.84 15.66
C LEU A 121 -15.86 -5.71 16.71
N LYS A 122 -15.19 -4.60 16.41
CA LYS A 122 -15.19 -3.42 17.30
C LYS A 122 -16.60 -2.88 17.53
N SER A 123 -17.41 -2.76 16.48
CA SER A 123 -18.80 -2.32 16.61
C SER A 123 -19.60 -3.24 17.53
N MET A 124 -19.48 -4.56 17.39
CA MET A 124 -20.16 -5.51 18.28
C MET A 124 -19.68 -5.39 19.73
N LEU A 125 -18.37 -5.33 19.97
CA LEU A 125 -17.81 -5.17 21.32
C LEU A 125 -18.22 -3.84 21.96
N SER A 126 -18.35 -2.77 21.17
CA SER A 126 -18.75 -1.44 21.66
C SER A 126 -20.17 -1.39 22.22
N GLN A 127 -21.04 -2.34 21.85
CA GLN A 127 -22.38 -2.48 22.42
C GLN A 127 -22.35 -3.08 23.83
N LEU A 128 -21.28 -3.79 24.18
CA LEU A 128 -21.14 -4.51 25.45
C LEU A 128 -20.28 -3.73 26.46
N VAL A 129 -19.22 -3.07 25.98
CA VAL A 129 -18.22 -2.40 26.82
C VAL A 129 -17.73 -1.12 26.16
N LYS A 130 -17.28 -0.15 26.98
CA LYS A 130 -16.64 1.05 26.45
C LYS A 130 -15.29 0.69 25.87
N LEU A 131 -15.08 0.93 24.58
CA LEU A 131 -13.80 0.68 23.93
C LEU A 131 -12.78 1.78 24.23
N GLU A 132 -11.52 1.38 24.38
CA GLU A 132 -10.38 2.28 24.59
C GLU A 132 -9.23 1.90 23.66
N ASN A 133 -8.41 2.88 23.28
CA ASN A 133 -7.21 2.61 22.47
C ASN A 133 -6.14 1.96 23.35
N TRP A 134 -5.65 0.79 22.91
CA TRP A 134 -4.60 0.06 23.62
C TRP A 134 -3.52 -0.41 22.64
N HIS A 135 -2.28 0.02 22.88
CA HIS A 135 -1.16 -0.19 21.96
C HIS A 135 -0.88 -1.69 21.73
N GLY A 136 -0.70 -2.08 20.47
CA GLY A 136 -0.34 -3.46 20.10
C GLY A 136 -1.48 -4.47 20.18
N THR A 137 -2.73 -4.02 20.30
CA THR A 137 -3.92 -4.89 20.42
C THR A 137 -4.96 -4.50 19.37
N LEU A 138 -6.01 -5.31 19.22
CA LEU A 138 -7.16 -4.94 18.39
C LEU A 138 -7.89 -3.73 19.02
N THR A 139 -8.23 -3.85 20.31
CA THR A 139 -8.88 -2.80 21.11
C THR A 139 -8.74 -3.09 22.61
N GLY A 140 -8.65 -2.04 23.42
CA GLY A 140 -8.89 -2.10 24.85
C GLY A 140 -10.38 -1.96 25.15
N PHE A 141 -10.78 -2.29 26.38
CA PHE A 141 -12.12 -2.03 26.89
C PHE A 141 -12.15 -1.74 28.38
N LYS A 142 -13.20 -1.03 28.80
CA LYS A 142 -13.55 -0.75 30.19
C LYS A 142 -15.04 -0.98 30.41
N ALA A 143 -15.38 -1.83 31.36
CA ALA A 143 -16.74 -2.13 31.75
C ALA A 143 -17.21 -1.24 32.90
N VAL A 144 -18.54 -1.10 33.05
CA VAL A 144 -19.16 -0.24 34.06
C VAL A 144 -18.87 -0.73 35.49
N ASN A 145 -18.71 -2.05 35.66
CA ASN A 145 -18.35 -2.68 36.94
C ASN A 145 -16.86 -2.54 37.32
N GLY A 146 -16.10 -1.70 36.62
CA GLY A 146 -14.70 -1.41 36.92
C GLY A 146 -13.69 -2.37 36.27
N LEU A 147 -14.15 -3.47 35.66
CA LEU A 147 -13.28 -4.38 34.91
C LEU A 147 -12.71 -3.68 33.68
N ASN A 148 -11.47 -4.00 33.32
CA ASN A 148 -10.84 -3.52 32.10
C ASN A 148 -9.98 -4.60 31.46
N GLY A 149 -9.60 -4.40 30.21
CA GLY A 149 -8.91 -5.42 29.46
C GLY A 149 -8.60 -5.01 28.04
N HIS A 150 -8.12 -5.99 27.27
CA HIS A 150 -7.92 -5.81 25.84
C HIS A 150 -8.14 -7.12 25.08
N VAL A 151 -8.43 -6.95 23.80
CA VAL A 151 -8.58 -8.03 22.82
C VAL A 151 -7.43 -7.94 21.83
N THR A 152 -6.76 -9.06 21.59
CA THR A 152 -5.66 -9.18 20.62
C THR A 152 -6.01 -10.25 19.60
N GLU A 153 -5.76 -9.98 18.33
CA GLU A 153 -5.86 -10.98 17.27
C GLU A 153 -4.51 -11.71 17.17
N ARG A 154 -4.54 -13.04 17.26
CA ARG A 154 -3.39 -13.93 17.02
C ARG A 154 -3.73 -14.90 15.89
N GLY A 155 -2.71 -15.53 15.30
CA GLY A 155 -2.81 -16.21 14.00
C GLY A 155 -4.07 -17.05 13.77
N ASP A 156 -4.52 -17.81 14.77
CA ASP A 156 -5.68 -18.71 14.72
C ASP A 156 -6.93 -18.21 15.47
N GLY A 157 -6.93 -17.01 16.06
CA GLY A 157 -8.10 -16.51 16.79
C GLY A 157 -7.90 -15.21 17.56
N TYR A 158 -8.68 -15.06 18.63
CA TYR A 158 -8.68 -13.87 19.48
C TYR A 158 -8.30 -14.24 20.91
N GLU A 159 -7.42 -13.45 21.51
CA GLU A 159 -7.09 -13.49 22.93
C GLU A 159 -7.78 -12.34 23.64
N VAL A 160 -8.31 -12.62 24.83
CA VAL A 160 -8.93 -11.61 25.70
C VAL A 160 -8.21 -11.63 27.05
N LEU A 161 -7.68 -10.48 27.45
CA LEU A 161 -7.18 -10.25 28.80
C LEU A 161 -8.21 -9.45 29.60
N ILE A 162 -8.62 -9.95 30.76
CA ILE A 162 -9.52 -9.26 31.69
C ILE A 162 -8.79 -9.03 33.01
N ARG A 163 -8.85 -7.80 33.53
CA ARG A 163 -8.21 -7.37 34.78
C ARG A 163 -9.24 -6.85 35.77
N GLY A 164 -8.94 -7.01 37.06
CA GLY A 164 -9.78 -6.55 38.16
C GLY A 164 -10.86 -7.53 38.59
N LEU A 165 -10.78 -8.80 38.18
CA LEU A 165 -11.71 -9.84 38.61
C LEU A 165 -11.50 -10.18 40.09
N ASP A 166 -12.60 -10.29 40.83
CA ASP A 166 -12.61 -10.95 42.15
C ASP A 166 -12.74 -12.48 42.01
N ILE A 167 -12.70 -13.19 43.14
CA ILE A 167 -12.76 -14.67 43.17
C ILE A 167 -14.06 -15.20 42.55
N ASP A 168 -15.20 -14.58 42.87
CA ASP A 168 -16.51 -15.04 42.39
C ASP A 168 -16.66 -14.80 40.87
N GLN A 169 -16.26 -13.62 40.40
CA GLN A 169 -16.25 -13.28 38.97
C GLN A 169 -15.31 -14.18 38.16
N LEU A 170 -14.13 -14.53 38.71
CA LEU A 170 -13.18 -15.44 38.07
C LEU A 170 -13.78 -16.86 37.94
N VAL A 171 -14.43 -17.36 38.99
CA VAL A 171 -15.08 -18.68 38.97
C VAL A 171 -16.24 -18.69 37.97
N LYS A 172 -17.09 -17.65 37.97
CA LYS A 172 -18.21 -17.51 37.01
C LYS A 172 -17.72 -17.46 35.57
N LEU A 173 -16.71 -16.66 35.27
CA LEU A 173 -16.12 -16.57 33.93
C LEU A 173 -15.54 -17.91 33.48
N SER A 174 -14.82 -18.61 34.36
CA SER A 174 -14.27 -19.94 34.07
C SER A 174 -15.38 -20.96 33.80
N GLY A 175 -16.50 -20.87 34.52
CA GLY A 175 -17.69 -21.68 34.29
C GLY A 175 -18.34 -21.42 32.92
N LEU A 176 -18.44 -20.16 32.50
CA LEU A 176 -18.94 -19.79 31.17
C LEU A 176 -18.04 -20.32 30.06
N ILE A 177 -16.71 -20.20 30.21
CA ILE A 177 -15.73 -20.70 29.23
C ILE A 177 -15.86 -22.21 29.05
N LYS A 178 -16.11 -22.96 30.13
CA LYS A 178 -16.33 -24.42 30.07
C LYS A 178 -17.53 -24.82 29.19
N GLN A 179 -18.50 -23.91 28.99
CA GLN A 179 -19.74 -24.16 28.25
C GLN A 179 -19.71 -23.68 26.80
N LEU A 180 -18.67 -22.95 26.38
CA LEU A 180 -18.43 -22.53 25.00
C LEU A 180 -17.93 -23.69 24.14
#